data_AF-A0A959FPC1-F1
#
_entry.id   AF-A0A959FPC1-F1
#
_cell.length_a   1.000
_cell.length_b   1.000
_cell.length_c   1.000
_cell.angle_alpha   90.00
_cell.angle_beta   90.00
_cell.angle_gamma   90.00
#
_symmetry.space_group_name_H-M   'P 1'
#
loop_
_entity.id
_entity.type
_entity.pdbx_description
1 polymer ?
#
loop_
_entity_poly.entity_id
_entity_poly.type
_entity_poly.pdbx_seq_one_letter_code
_entity_poly.pdbx_strand_id
1 'polypeptide(L)'
;RFTIVDETPPVIECADGLTLDFNGEDYFLMEDFQAELLPVAYDECGGDDITITYEPYYISCEELGEVIDVEITVCDGADPANCTSCTVPVTADGLPCGWMTWDDHIDCPGSSADYDVPSETFFVTSADCSHTPYSPASEEYGYVKTVICGDGEIIAHVDDIDGLGKAWAGIVMRESNDPGSKKFQVMTGLDYLQHRIDWRTTTDGVNQTQNFSRYGQHWLRIVRTGPIFQAFTSYNGLFWSQPVNTQVIPMSECLEVGLIVTNVPYATNVTASFDHVQTSPPYVPSMPAPIRPDVPDSEEDQALSLVVYPNPTSGQLTVNLSAFLEQEATLEVLDLNGQVILQRRLGVIEHSTERLDLNARPAGLYFVRLRTSDGTTVVQRVVVR
;
A
#
# COMPACT_ATOMS: atom_id res chain seq x y z
N ARG A 1 -12.27 -50.81 25.03
CA ARG A 1 -11.65 -49.77 24.19
C ARG A 1 -11.26 -48.68 25.18
N PHE A 2 -9.97 -48.45 25.41
CA PHE A 2 -9.52 -47.32 26.23
C PHE A 2 -9.33 -46.16 25.28
N THR A 3 -9.90 -45.01 25.61
CA THR A 3 -9.55 -43.74 24.96
C THR A 3 -8.42 -43.18 25.79
N ILE A 4 -7.25 -43.00 25.19
CA ILE A 4 -6.18 -42.22 25.81
C ILE A 4 -6.60 -40.77 25.60
N VAL A 5 -6.78 -40.05 26.71
CA VAL A 5 -7.06 -38.61 26.72
C VAL A 5 -5.76 -37.97 27.17
N ASP A 6 -5.26 -37.04 26.37
CA ASP A 6 -4.17 -36.18 26.80
C ASP A 6 -4.77 -35.04 27.65
N GLU A 7 -4.15 -34.79 28.79
CA GLU A 7 -4.54 -33.73 29.72
C GLU A 7 -3.37 -32.76 29.99
N THR A 8 -2.25 -32.92 29.26
CA THR A 8 -1.04 -32.10 29.46
C THR A 8 -1.04 -30.97 28.44
N PRO A 9 -1.02 -29.69 28.86
CA PRO A 9 -0.92 -28.58 27.93
C PRO A 9 0.40 -28.58 27.14
N PRO A 10 0.42 -28.01 25.93
CA PRO A 10 1.66 -27.81 25.18
C PRO A 10 2.71 -27.02 25.97
N VAL A 11 3.98 -27.37 25.75
CA VAL A 11 5.13 -26.67 26.32
C VAL A 11 5.55 -25.54 25.38
N ILE A 12 5.64 -24.32 25.92
CA ILE A 12 6.02 -23.14 25.15
C ILE A 12 7.16 -22.35 25.82
N GLU A 13 7.97 -21.69 25.00
CA GLU A 13 8.93 -20.66 25.40
C GLU A 13 8.73 -19.46 24.47
N CYS A 14 8.41 -18.31 25.05
CA CYS A 14 8.11 -17.09 24.31
C CYS A 14 9.28 -16.11 24.41
N ALA A 15 9.40 -15.24 23.41
CA ALA A 15 10.44 -14.24 23.41
C ALA A 15 10.25 -13.19 24.52
N ASP A 16 11.36 -12.59 24.93
CA ASP A 16 11.36 -11.46 25.88
C ASP A 16 10.77 -10.18 25.26
N GLY A 17 10.69 -10.10 23.93
CA GLY A 17 10.10 -9.01 23.17
C GLY A 17 10.46 -9.05 21.68
N LEU A 18 9.74 -8.29 20.87
CA LEU A 18 9.96 -8.13 19.42
C LEU A 18 9.83 -6.66 19.03
N THR A 19 10.64 -6.19 18.07
CA THR A 19 10.46 -4.89 17.44
C THR A 19 10.04 -5.11 15.99
N LEU A 20 8.93 -4.48 15.60
CA LEU A 20 8.45 -4.46 14.23
C LEU A 20 8.83 -3.11 13.62
N ASP A 21 9.59 -3.13 12.53
CA ASP A 21 10.10 -1.95 11.84
C ASP A 21 9.26 -1.71 10.57
N PHE A 22 8.40 -0.69 10.60
CA PHE A 22 7.52 -0.33 9.48
C PHE A 22 8.29 0.45 8.41
N ASN A 23 8.21 0.00 7.16
CA ASN A 23 8.82 0.65 6.01
C ASN A 23 7.88 0.60 4.78
N GLY A 24 6.64 1.05 4.99
CA GLY A 24 5.60 1.11 3.96
C GLY A 24 4.50 0.06 4.11
N GLU A 25 4.64 -0.86 5.07
CA GLU A 25 3.59 -1.77 5.48
C GLU A 25 2.47 -1.02 6.21
N ASP A 26 1.23 -1.43 5.97
CA ASP A 26 0.08 -0.93 6.74
C ASP A 26 -0.07 -1.67 8.08
N TYR A 27 0.31 -2.95 8.09
CA TYR A 27 0.23 -3.83 9.24
C TYR A 27 1.18 -5.04 9.08
N PHE A 28 1.48 -5.67 10.20
CA PHE A 28 2.14 -6.96 10.30
C PHE A 28 1.21 -7.98 10.96
N LEU A 29 1.08 -9.17 10.38
CA LEU A 29 0.36 -10.28 11.00
C LEU A 29 1.27 -10.99 11.98
N MET A 30 0.80 -11.29 13.19
CA MET A 30 1.65 -11.90 14.22
C MET A 30 2.07 -13.33 13.86
N GLU A 31 1.29 -14.02 13.03
CA GLU A 31 1.63 -15.34 12.49
C GLU A 31 2.89 -15.33 11.62
N ASP A 32 3.18 -14.21 10.93
CA ASP A 32 4.38 -14.07 10.10
C ASP A 32 5.67 -14.04 10.94
N PHE A 33 5.54 -13.76 12.24
CA PHE A 33 6.63 -13.67 13.21
C PHE A 33 6.60 -14.82 14.24
N GLN A 34 5.95 -15.95 13.90
CA GLN A 34 5.81 -17.08 14.83
C GLN A 34 7.15 -17.54 15.39
N ALA A 35 8.20 -17.65 14.58
CA ALA A 35 9.49 -18.17 15.02
C ALA A 35 10.21 -17.22 15.99
N GLU A 36 10.03 -15.92 15.80
CA GLU A 36 10.59 -14.85 16.63
C GLU A 36 9.81 -14.71 17.94
N LEU A 37 8.48 -14.78 17.88
CA LEU A 37 7.60 -14.63 19.04
C LEU A 37 7.58 -15.89 19.93
N LEU A 38 7.64 -17.06 19.30
CA LEU A 38 7.43 -18.36 19.93
C LEU A 38 8.51 -19.37 19.47
N PRO A 39 9.77 -19.19 19.90
CA PRO A 39 10.90 -20.03 19.47
C PRO A 39 10.76 -21.50 19.85
N VAL A 40 10.00 -21.81 20.90
CA VAL A 40 9.70 -23.19 21.31
C VAL A 40 8.20 -23.35 21.48
N ALA A 41 7.63 -24.30 20.75
CA ALA A 41 6.29 -24.81 20.96
C ALA A 41 6.25 -26.27 20.54
N TYR A 42 5.91 -27.17 21.46
CA TYR A 42 5.70 -28.57 21.15
C TYR A 42 4.74 -29.22 22.14
N ASP A 43 4.09 -30.28 21.69
CA ASP A 43 3.27 -31.13 22.54
C ASP A 43 3.95 -32.50 22.78
N GLU A 44 3.94 -32.95 24.03
CA GLU A 44 4.60 -34.19 24.46
C GLU A 44 3.81 -35.46 24.08
N CYS A 45 2.50 -35.34 23.82
CA CYS A 45 1.61 -36.51 23.73
C CYS A 45 0.72 -36.59 22.45
N GLY A 46 0.72 -35.58 21.57
CA GLY A 46 -0.08 -35.52 20.33
C GLY A 46 0.70 -35.45 19.00
N GLY A 47 2.00 -35.17 19.02
CA GLY A 47 2.80 -34.91 17.80
C GLY A 47 2.86 -33.42 17.44
N ASP A 48 3.08 -33.07 16.16
CA ASP A 48 3.17 -31.66 15.70
C ASP A 48 1.79 -30.97 15.56
N ASP A 49 0.72 -31.52 16.14
CA ASP A 49 -0.66 -31.04 15.98
C ASP A 49 -1.02 -30.05 17.10
N ILE A 50 -0.55 -28.81 16.96
CA ILE A 50 -0.84 -27.70 17.87
C ILE A 50 -1.52 -26.55 17.10
N THR A 51 -2.44 -25.86 17.75
CA THR A 51 -3.07 -24.64 17.22
C THR A 51 -2.50 -23.42 17.94
N ILE A 52 -2.07 -22.42 17.19
CA ILE A 52 -1.48 -21.18 17.72
C ILE A 52 -2.40 -20.02 17.36
N THR A 53 -2.67 -19.15 18.32
CA THR A 53 -3.51 -17.95 18.15
C THR A 53 -2.84 -16.74 18.80
N TYR A 54 -3.12 -15.56 18.25
CA TYR A 54 -2.51 -14.29 18.63
C TYR A 54 -3.57 -13.23 18.91
N GLU A 55 -3.45 -12.53 20.02
CA GLU A 55 -4.29 -11.38 20.36
C GLU A 55 -3.41 -10.18 20.80
N PRO A 56 -3.40 -9.05 20.06
CA PRO A 56 -4.06 -8.85 18.76
C PRO A 56 -3.42 -9.71 17.66
N TYR A 57 -4.19 -10.00 16.61
CA TYR A 57 -3.71 -10.79 15.47
C TYR A 57 -2.75 -10.03 14.56
N TYR A 58 -2.86 -8.70 14.53
CA TYR A 58 -2.01 -7.82 13.76
C TYR A 58 -1.66 -6.58 14.56
N ILE A 59 -0.54 -5.96 14.21
CA ILE A 59 -0.15 -4.62 14.66
C ILE A 59 -0.07 -3.74 13.43
N SER A 60 -0.65 -2.55 13.52
CA SER A 60 -0.74 -1.57 12.44
C SER A 60 0.29 -0.46 12.57
N CYS A 61 0.59 0.19 11.45
CA CYS A 61 1.46 1.38 11.46
C CYS A 61 0.84 2.58 12.22
N GLU A 62 -0.45 2.52 12.57
CA GLU A 62 -1.11 3.55 13.39
C GLU A 62 -0.68 3.48 14.87
N GLU A 63 -0.06 2.37 15.29
CA GLU A 63 0.39 2.11 16.67
C GLU A 63 1.89 2.41 16.87
N LEU A 64 2.52 3.15 15.94
CA LEU A 64 3.94 3.53 16.02
C LEU A 64 4.30 4.21 17.35
N GLY A 65 5.41 3.76 17.94
CA GLY A 65 5.90 4.21 19.24
C GLY A 65 5.22 3.55 20.45
N GLU A 66 4.23 2.68 20.22
CA GLU A 66 3.58 1.90 21.28
C GLU A 66 4.30 0.58 21.53
N VAL A 67 4.15 0.09 22.77
CA VAL A 67 4.51 -1.30 23.16
C VAL A 67 3.20 -2.04 23.40
N ILE A 68 2.90 -2.97 22.49
CA ILE A 68 1.67 -3.76 22.47
C ILE A 68 1.98 -5.13 23.05
N ASP A 69 1.27 -5.52 24.10
CA ASP A 69 1.35 -6.86 24.67
C ASP A 69 0.55 -7.84 23.78
N VAL A 70 1.26 -8.75 23.11
CA VAL A 70 0.65 -9.81 22.28
C VAL A 70 0.51 -11.07 23.11
N GLU A 71 -0.73 -11.50 23.36
CA GLU A 71 -1.04 -12.79 23.98
C GLU A 71 -0.99 -13.89 22.92
N ILE A 72 -0.14 -14.88 23.14
CA ILE A 72 0.03 -16.06 22.30
C ILE A 72 -0.57 -17.24 23.04
N THR A 73 -1.55 -17.89 22.44
CA THR A 73 -2.20 -19.08 23.02
C THR A 73 -1.92 -20.28 22.13
N VAL A 74 -1.33 -21.33 22.70
CA VAL A 74 -1.03 -22.60 22.05
C VAL A 74 -1.91 -23.68 22.68
N CYS A 75 -2.75 -24.29 21.86
CA CYS A 75 -3.65 -25.36 22.26
C CYS A 75 -3.26 -26.68 21.61
N ASP A 76 -3.51 -27.78 22.30
CA ASP A 76 -3.48 -29.12 21.71
C ASP A 76 -4.52 -29.22 20.57
N GLY A 77 -4.11 -29.68 19.38
CA GLY A 77 -4.98 -29.86 18.23
C GLY A 77 -6.09 -30.90 18.44
N ALA A 78 -5.87 -31.86 19.35
CA ALA A 78 -6.86 -32.88 19.71
C ALA A 78 -7.86 -32.42 20.79
N ASP A 79 -7.46 -31.48 21.65
CA ASP A 79 -8.32 -30.87 22.68
C ASP A 79 -8.11 -29.33 22.76
N PRO A 80 -8.95 -28.54 22.07
CA PRO A 80 -8.88 -27.08 22.08
C PRO A 80 -9.11 -26.42 23.45
N ALA A 81 -9.48 -27.17 24.49
CA ALA A 81 -9.57 -26.66 25.85
C ALA A 81 -8.24 -26.78 26.63
N ASN A 82 -7.28 -27.54 26.09
CA ASN A 82 -5.99 -27.81 26.71
C ASN A 82 -4.93 -26.89 26.11
N CYS A 83 -4.74 -25.71 26.72
CA CYS A 83 -3.89 -24.65 26.19
C CYS A 83 -2.91 -24.09 27.21
N THR A 84 -1.78 -23.59 26.71
CA THR A 84 -0.83 -22.73 27.44
C THR A 84 -0.77 -21.38 26.73
N SER A 85 -0.70 -20.29 27.49
CA SER A 85 -0.50 -18.96 26.93
C SER A 85 0.69 -18.23 27.56
N CYS A 86 1.21 -17.26 26.83
CA CYS A 86 2.22 -16.31 27.27
C CYS A 86 1.97 -14.94 26.63
N THR A 87 2.69 -13.93 27.09
CA THR A 87 2.59 -12.57 26.56
C THR A 87 3.97 -12.11 26.14
N VAL A 88 4.07 -11.58 24.92
CA VAL A 88 5.29 -10.99 24.37
C VAL A 88 5.06 -9.51 24.13
N PRO A 89 5.88 -8.60 24.71
CA PRO A 89 5.79 -7.18 24.39
C PRO A 89 6.36 -6.92 23.00
N VAL A 90 5.55 -6.36 22.12
CA VAL A 90 5.92 -6.01 20.74
C VAL A 90 5.97 -4.49 20.60
N THR A 91 7.12 -3.96 20.20
CA THR A 91 7.31 -2.52 19.96
C THR A 91 7.10 -2.22 18.48
N ALA A 92 6.18 -1.31 18.16
CA ALA A 92 6.01 -0.78 16.82
C ALA A 92 6.96 0.40 16.60
N ASP A 93 7.88 0.28 15.64
CA ASP A 93 8.90 1.27 15.31
C ASP A 93 9.01 1.47 13.79
N GLY A 94 9.80 2.43 13.35
CA GLY A 94 10.04 2.70 11.92
C GLY A 94 9.28 3.92 11.38
N LEU A 95 8.99 3.90 10.07
CA LEU A 95 8.43 5.04 9.36
C LEU A 95 6.90 5.16 9.50
N PRO A 96 6.34 6.38 9.50
CA PRO A 96 4.90 6.61 9.55
C PRO A 96 4.13 5.91 8.43
N CYS A 97 2.85 5.58 8.68
CA CYS A 97 1.99 4.93 7.70
C CYS A 97 2.11 5.51 6.28
N GLY A 98 2.35 4.62 5.31
CA GLY A 98 2.46 4.96 3.90
C GLY A 98 3.77 5.67 3.51
N TRP A 99 4.68 5.90 4.46
CA TRP A 99 6.05 6.33 4.18
C TRP A 99 6.97 5.11 4.07
N MET A 100 7.91 5.20 3.14
CA MET A 100 8.85 4.12 2.86
C MET A 100 10.17 4.66 2.31
N THR A 101 11.23 3.90 2.54
CA THR A 101 12.48 3.88 1.79
C THR A 101 12.50 2.58 0.98
N TRP A 102 12.30 2.70 -0.34
CA TRP A 102 12.43 1.53 -1.21
C TRP A 102 13.89 1.41 -1.65
N ASP A 103 14.55 0.26 -1.41
CA ASP A 103 15.90 -0.16 -1.88
C ASP A 103 16.73 0.88 -2.68
N ASP A 104 17.24 2.00 -2.17
CA ASP A 104 17.10 2.69 -0.88
C ASP A 104 17.24 4.22 -1.11
N HIS A 105 16.87 4.72 -2.31
CA HIS A 105 17.33 6.04 -2.78
C HIS A 105 16.94 6.40 -4.22
N ILE A 106 17.21 7.65 -4.59
CA ILE A 106 17.50 8.03 -5.98
C ILE A 106 19.01 7.85 -6.19
N ASP A 107 19.44 6.78 -6.88
CA ASP A 107 20.86 6.53 -7.24
C ASP A 107 21.90 6.70 -6.09
N CYS A 108 21.52 6.45 -4.84
CA CYS A 108 22.29 6.76 -3.63
C CYS A 108 22.33 5.62 -2.59
N PRO A 109 23.00 4.48 -2.85
CA PRO A 109 23.01 3.27 -2.00
C PRO A 109 23.45 3.41 -0.56
N GLY A 110 24.05 4.53 -0.17
CA GLY A 110 24.41 4.78 1.22
C GLY A 110 23.30 5.47 2.04
N SER A 111 22.21 5.94 1.43
CA SER A 111 21.21 6.70 2.18
C SER A 111 20.32 5.84 3.06
N SER A 112 19.73 6.50 4.06
CA SER A 112 18.73 5.94 4.94
C SER A 112 17.73 7.02 5.34
N ALA A 113 16.59 6.59 5.87
CA ALA A 113 15.70 7.48 6.60
C ALA A 113 15.23 6.81 7.88
N ASP A 114 14.97 7.63 8.88
CA ASP A 114 14.50 7.23 10.20
C ASP A 114 13.43 8.22 10.67
N TYR A 115 12.61 7.83 11.63
CA TYR A 115 11.55 8.65 12.19
C TYR A 115 11.48 8.54 13.71
N ASP A 116 11.64 9.68 14.39
CA ASP A 116 11.46 9.76 15.84
C ASP A 116 10.02 10.11 16.18
N VAL A 117 9.26 9.13 16.68
CA VAL A 117 7.84 9.29 17.06
C VAL A 117 7.64 10.38 18.13
N PRO A 118 8.41 10.45 19.23
CA PRO A 118 8.20 11.47 20.26
C PRO A 118 8.35 12.92 19.78
N SER A 119 9.23 13.18 18.81
CA SER A 119 9.43 14.51 18.23
C SER A 119 8.74 14.72 16.88
N GLU A 120 8.04 13.70 16.36
CA GLU A 120 7.41 13.69 15.04
C GLU A 120 8.37 14.13 13.91
N THR A 121 9.63 13.70 13.98
CA THR A 121 10.71 14.21 13.11
C THR A 121 11.30 13.11 12.24
N PHE A 122 11.40 13.37 10.93
CA PHE A 122 12.15 12.52 10.00
C PHE A 122 13.63 12.90 10.00
N PHE A 123 14.50 11.91 9.97
CA PHE A 123 15.93 12.06 9.73
C PHE A 123 16.29 11.38 8.42
N VAL A 124 16.64 12.16 7.40
CA VAL A 124 17.01 11.62 6.08
C VAL A 124 18.49 11.81 5.84
N THR A 125 19.20 10.72 5.66
CA THR A 125 20.65 10.71 5.45
C THR A 125 20.96 10.41 4.00
N SER A 126 21.81 11.23 3.39
CA SER A 126 22.46 10.95 2.10
C SER A 126 23.93 10.61 2.39
N ALA A 127 24.34 9.35 2.22
CA ALA A 127 25.71 8.92 2.49
C ALA A 127 26.48 8.60 1.20
N ASP A 128 27.66 9.20 1.05
CA ASP A 128 28.53 9.04 -0.13
C ASP A 128 27.91 9.39 -1.49
N CYS A 129 26.87 10.23 -1.47
CA CYS A 129 26.13 10.65 -2.66
C CYS A 129 26.28 12.13 -2.93
N SER A 130 26.14 12.51 -4.20
CA SER A 130 26.12 13.92 -4.57
C SER A 130 25.21 14.22 -5.74
N HIS A 131 24.55 15.37 -5.66
CA HIS A 131 23.82 15.92 -6.79
C HIS A 131 24.20 17.36 -7.06
N THR A 132 24.46 17.64 -8.34
CA THR A 132 24.58 18.99 -8.87
C THR A 132 23.59 19.20 -10.01
N PRO A 133 22.81 20.29 -10.00
CA PRO A 133 21.82 20.55 -11.05
C PRO A 133 22.46 20.91 -12.39
N TYR A 134 23.77 21.13 -12.44
CA TYR A 134 24.52 21.59 -13.62
C TYR A 134 25.20 20.45 -14.40
N SER A 135 25.15 19.22 -13.90
CA SER A 135 25.72 18.04 -14.57
C SER A 135 24.58 17.13 -15.06
N PRO A 136 24.71 16.53 -16.25
CA PRO A 136 23.82 15.45 -16.69
C PRO A 136 24.14 14.11 -16.00
N ALA A 137 25.24 14.02 -15.25
CA ALA A 137 25.63 12.82 -14.52
C ALA A 137 25.07 12.84 -13.10
N SER A 138 24.15 11.88 -12.89
CA SER A 138 23.50 11.38 -11.66
C SER A 138 22.62 12.33 -10.83
N GLU A 139 21.42 11.81 -10.53
CA GLU A 139 20.51 12.34 -9.52
C GLU A 139 20.63 11.45 -8.29
N GLU A 140 21.53 11.83 -7.39
CA GLU A 140 21.81 11.07 -6.18
C GLU A 140 21.22 11.80 -4.97
N TYR A 141 20.22 11.20 -4.34
CA TYR A 141 19.55 11.76 -3.16
C TYR A 141 19.21 10.66 -2.15
N GLY A 142 19.41 10.97 -0.87
CA GLY A 142 18.67 10.31 0.19
C GLY A 142 17.20 10.68 0.07
N TYR A 143 16.33 9.68 0.16
CA TYR A 143 14.92 9.83 -0.20
C TYR A 143 14.02 8.96 0.67
N VAL A 144 13.03 9.58 1.31
CA VAL A 144 11.91 8.91 1.96
C VAL A 144 10.62 9.44 1.35
N LYS A 145 9.68 8.55 1.04
CA LYS A 145 8.56 8.86 0.16
C LYS A 145 7.26 8.22 0.59
N THR A 146 6.18 8.84 0.13
CA THR A 146 4.83 8.29 0.09
C THR A 146 4.25 8.50 -1.32
N VAL A 147 3.01 8.07 -1.54
CA VAL A 147 2.30 8.20 -2.82
C VAL A 147 1.09 9.11 -2.67
N ILE A 148 0.93 10.06 -3.58
CA ILE A 148 -0.29 10.88 -3.71
C ILE A 148 -0.88 10.68 -5.11
N CYS A 149 -2.18 10.41 -5.17
CA CYS A 149 -2.94 10.30 -6.43
C CYS A 149 -3.85 11.52 -6.64
N GLY A 150 -3.83 12.08 -7.85
CA GLY A 150 -4.62 13.24 -8.23
C GLY A 150 -4.03 14.57 -7.74
N ASP A 151 -4.92 15.52 -7.43
CA ASP A 151 -4.57 16.82 -6.87
C ASP A 151 -4.17 16.66 -5.41
N GLY A 152 -3.16 17.42 -4.97
CA GLY A 152 -2.65 17.30 -3.62
C GLY A 152 -1.49 18.22 -3.31
N GLU A 153 -0.96 18.09 -2.11
CA GLU A 153 0.18 18.87 -1.64
C GLU A 153 1.06 18.09 -0.66
N ILE A 154 2.30 18.55 -0.55
CA ILE A 154 3.21 18.22 0.53
C ILE A 154 3.71 19.51 1.19
N ILE A 155 3.77 19.49 2.51
CA ILE A 155 4.33 20.53 3.37
C ILE A 155 5.38 19.87 4.25
N ALA A 156 6.51 20.54 4.45
CA ALA A 156 7.51 20.16 5.45
C ALA A 156 8.27 21.38 5.92
N HIS A 157 8.75 21.35 7.16
CA HIS A 157 9.76 22.29 7.65
C HIS A 157 11.10 21.56 7.73
N VAL A 158 12.13 22.19 7.15
CA VAL A 158 13.51 21.72 7.29
C VAL A 158 14.07 22.38 8.54
N ASP A 159 14.29 21.60 9.59
CA ASP A 159 14.76 22.11 10.89
C ASP A 159 16.28 22.24 10.92
N ASP A 160 17.00 21.18 10.57
CA ASP A 160 18.47 21.17 10.51
C ASP A 160 19.02 20.42 9.29
N ILE A 161 20.26 20.75 8.91
CA ILE A 161 21.06 20.05 7.92
C ILE A 161 22.50 20.01 8.45
N ASP A 162 23.01 18.83 8.80
CA ASP A 162 24.34 18.66 9.42
C ASP A 162 25.53 18.82 8.44
N GLY A 163 25.29 19.38 7.26
CA GLY A 163 26.26 19.54 6.19
C GLY A 163 27.17 20.77 6.36
N LEU A 164 28.39 20.70 5.83
CA LEU A 164 29.40 21.79 5.86
C LEU A 164 29.07 22.97 4.90
N GLY A 165 27.82 23.46 4.89
CA GLY A 165 27.35 24.63 4.12
C GLY A 165 27.19 24.39 2.60
N LYS A 166 27.07 23.12 2.19
CA LYS A 166 26.92 22.73 0.77
C LYS A 166 25.83 21.70 0.52
N ALA A 167 25.12 21.31 1.56
CA ALA A 167 24.04 20.36 1.46
C ALA A 167 22.71 21.05 1.19
N TRP A 168 21.77 20.27 0.67
CA TRP A 168 20.43 20.72 0.32
C TRP A 168 19.45 19.70 0.85
N ALA A 169 18.38 20.19 1.47
CA ALA A 169 17.27 19.38 1.91
C ALA A 169 15.95 20.02 1.46
N GLY A 170 14.94 19.20 1.22
CA GLY A 170 13.63 19.72 0.88
C GLY A 170 12.63 18.66 0.48
N ILE A 171 11.66 19.07 -0.33
CA ILE A 171 10.52 18.24 -0.73
C ILE A 171 10.46 18.09 -2.25
N VAL A 172 9.96 16.94 -2.70
CA VAL A 172 9.83 16.60 -4.12
C VAL A 172 8.47 15.97 -4.41
N MET A 173 7.92 16.28 -5.60
CA MET A 173 6.93 15.46 -6.29
C MET A 173 7.55 14.94 -7.59
N ARG A 174 7.51 13.62 -7.81
CA ARG A 174 8.13 12.96 -8.96
C ARG A 174 7.31 11.78 -9.48
N GLU A 175 7.50 11.45 -10.75
CA GLU A 175 6.72 10.41 -11.43
C GLU A 175 7.18 8.98 -11.13
N SER A 176 8.48 8.74 -10.92
CA SER A 176 9.04 7.45 -10.53
C SER A 176 10.32 7.62 -9.71
N ASN A 177 10.80 6.52 -9.11
CA ASN A 177 12.05 6.52 -8.35
C ASN A 177 13.32 6.65 -9.22
N ASP A 178 13.20 6.62 -10.55
CA ASP A 178 14.35 6.63 -11.46
C ASP A 178 15.09 7.98 -11.46
N PRO A 179 16.44 8.01 -11.54
CA PRO A 179 17.25 9.25 -11.57
C PRO A 179 16.95 10.20 -12.76
N GLY A 180 16.22 9.72 -13.76
CA GLY A 180 15.76 10.50 -14.92
C GLY A 180 14.30 10.95 -14.82
N SER A 181 13.62 10.70 -13.71
CA SER A 181 12.17 10.93 -13.58
C SER A 181 11.78 12.39 -13.80
N LYS A 182 10.59 12.60 -14.36
CA LYS A 182 9.91 13.90 -14.27
C LYS A 182 9.76 14.26 -12.79
N LYS A 183 10.05 15.51 -12.44
CA LYS A 183 10.06 15.97 -11.05
C LYS A 183 9.81 17.47 -10.93
N PHE A 184 9.37 17.85 -9.74
CA PHE A 184 9.31 19.22 -9.28
C PHE A 184 9.68 19.23 -7.79
N GLN A 185 10.78 19.89 -7.44
CA GLN A 185 11.29 19.91 -6.07
C GLN A 185 11.69 21.31 -5.63
N VAL A 186 11.54 21.60 -4.35
CA VAL A 186 12.02 22.82 -3.71
C VAL A 186 12.89 22.44 -2.52
N MET A 187 14.04 23.10 -2.38
CA MET A 187 15.04 22.83 -1.36
C MET A 187 15.60 24.11 -0.76
N THR A 188 16.13 23.96 0.45
CA THR A 188 16.88 24.98 1.19
C THR A 188 18.24 24.42 1.59
N GLY A 189 19.25 25.28 1.65
CA GLY A 189 20.55 24.95 2.24
C GLY A 189 20.68 25.34 3.72
N LEU A 190 19.58 25.80 4.34
CA LEU A 190 19.46 26.49 5.64
C LEU A 190 20.31 27.75 5.83
N ASP A 191 21.44 27.87 5.14
CA ASP A 191 22.21 29.09 5.01
C ASP A 191 21.32 30.21 4.45
N TYR A 192 21.32 31.34 5.17
CA TYR A 192 20.37 32.47 5.15
C TYR A 192 19.79 32.98 3.81
N LEU A 193 20.30 32.55 2.65
CA LEU A 193 19.92 33.05 1.33
C LEU A 193 19.84 31.97 0.24
N GLN A 194 19.93 30.68 0.58
CA GLN A 194 20.06 29.62 -0.43
C GLN A 194 18.80 28.76 -0.55
N HIS A 195 17.99 29.03 -1.58
CA HIS A 195 16.91 28.16 -2.00
C HIS A 195 17.05 27.79 -3.46
N ARG A 196 16.63 26.58 -3.78
CA ARG A 196 16.71 26.01 -5.13
C ARG A 196 15.42 25.30 -5.47
N ILE A 197 14.94 25.53 -6.69
CA ILE A 197 13.89 24.74 -7.30
C ILE A 197 14.48 24.04 -8.51
N ASP A 198 14.30 22.72 -8.57
CA ASP A 198 14.69 21.93 -9.73
C ASP A 198 13.46 21.26 -10.32
N TRP A 199 13.43 21.15 -11.64
CA TRP A 199 12.33 20.47 -12.33
C TRP A 199 12.76 19.81 -13.63
N ARG A 200 12.06 18.73 -13.96
CA ARG A 200 12.21 18.00 -15.22
C ARG A 200 10.83 17.74 -15.82
N THR A 201 10.61 18.22 -17.05
CA THR A 201 9.33 18.12 -17.76
C THR A 201 9.19 16.88 -18.63
N THR A 202 10.30 16.21 -18.95
CA THR A 202 10.35 14.99 -19.77
C THR A 202 11.32 14.01 -19.14
N THR A 203 10.96 12.73 -19.08
CA THR A 203 11.86 11.67 -18.58
C THR A 203 13.20 11.71 -19.34
N ASP A 204 14.31 11.59 -18.61
CA ASP A 204 15.69 11.74 -19.10
C ASP A 204 15.99 13.09 -19.80
N GLY A 205 15.10 14.07 -19.63
CA GLY A 205 15.28 15.42 -20.10
C GLY A 205 16.24 16.24 -19.25
N VAL A 206 16.51 17.45 -19.73
CA VAL A 206 17.36 18.42 -19.03
C VAL A 206 16.70 18.83 -17.71
N ASN A 207 17.41 18.64 -16.60
CA ASN A 207 17.03 19.23 -15.32
C ASN A 207 17.18 20.75 -15.38
N GLN A 208 16.10 21.47 -15.12
CA GLN A 208 16.09 22.93 -15.03
C GLN A 208 16.25 23.33 -13.57
N THR A 209 16.90 24.46 -13.32
CA THR A 209 17.15 24.95 -11.96
C THR A 209 16.90 26.44 -11.84
N GLN A 210 16.33 26.85 -10.70
CA GLN A 210 16.17 28.24 -10.30
C GLN A 210 16.70 28.41 -8.88
N ASN A 211 17.73 29.24 -8.74
CA ASN A 211 18.21 29.68 -7.42
C ASN A 211 17.52 30.99 -7.03
N PHE A 212 17.16 31.12 -5.77
CA PHE A 212 16.55 32.32 -5.21
C PHE A 212 16.82 32.40 -3.70
N SER A 213 16.50 33.55 -3.11
CA SER A 213 16.73 33.79 -1.68
C SER A 213 15.43 34.16 -1.00
N ARG A 214 15.08 33.45 0.07
CA ARG A 214 14.09 33.86 1.05
C ARG A 214 14.72 33.75 2.43
N TYR A 215 14.87 34.88 3.10
CA TYR A 215 15.56 34.91 4.38
C TYR A 215 14.77 34.11 5.42
N GLY A 216 15.36 33.08 6.02
CA GLY A 216 14.77 32.30 7.11
C GLY A 216 13.46 31.58 6.76
N GLN A 217 13.18 31.31 5.49
CA GLN A 217 11.97 30.59 5.08
C GLN A 217 12.28 29.13 4.76
N HIS A 218 12.28 28.29 5.79
CA HIS A 218 12.60 26.86 5.69
C HIS A 218 11.36 25.95 5.71
N TRP A 219 10.18 26.55 5.83
CA TRP A 219 8.93 25.86 5.52
C TRP A 219 8.75 25.81 4.01
N LEU A 220 8.60 24.61 3.48
CA LEU A 220 8.47 24.32 2.07
C LEU A 220 7.10 23.73 1.79
N ARG A 221 6.52 24.09 0.65
CA ARG A 221 5.25 23.51 0.18
C ARG A 221 5.24 23.36 -1.33
N ILE A 222 4.75 22.22 -1.80
CA ILE A 222 4.42 21.99 -3.21
C ILE A 222 2.94 21.68 -3.31
N VAL A 223 2.25 22.38 -4.22
CA VAL A 223 0.84 22.13 -4.56
C VAL A 223 0.74 21.64 -6.00
N ARG A 224 0.02 20.55 -6.22
CA ARG A 224 -0.34 19.99 -7.52
C ARG A 224 -1.82 20.22 -7.82
N THR A 225 -2.11 20.72 -9.02
CA THR A 225 -3.47 20.81 -9.57
C THR A 225 -3.45 20.38 -11.03
N GLY A 226 -3.88 19.15 -11.32
CA GLY A 226 -3.71 18.48 -12.59
C GLY A 226 -2.23 18.40 -12.99
N PRO A 227 -1.81 19.01 -14.11
CA PRO A 227 -0.41 19.06 -14.52
C PRO A 227 0.35 20.28 -13.95
N ILE A 228 -0.29 21.14 -13.16
CA ILE A 228 0.32 22.37 -12.65
C ILE A 228 0.94 22.10 -11.28
N PHE A 229 2.21 22.46 -11.12
CA PHE A 229 2.96 22.36 -9.87
C PHE A 229 3.40 23.75 -9.42
N GLN A 230 3.18 24.07 -8.15
CA GLN A 230 3.52 25.36 -7.56
C GLN A 230 4.35 25.16 -6.29
N ALA A 231 5.49 25.83 -6.21
CA ALA A 231 6.34 25.82 -5.02
C ALA A 231 6.12 27.09 -4.20
N PHE A 232 6.12 26.93 -2.88
CA PHE A 232 6.00 28.01 -1.91
C PHE A 232 7.04 27.85 -0.80
N THR A 233 7.38 28.98 -0.19
CA THR A 233 8.21 29.04 1.02
C THR A 233 7.49 29.87 2.09
N SER A 234 7.72 29.57 3.37
CA SER A 234 7.11 30.28 4.50
C SER A 234 8.08 30.43 5.67
N TYR A 235 7.80 31.41 6.53
CA TYR A 235 8.49 31.60 7.81
C TYR A 235 7.98 30.66 8.91
N ASN A 236 6.74 30.18 8.79
CA ASN A 236 6.03 29.59 9.94
C ASN A 236 5.00 28.52 9.56
N GLY A 237 4.98 28.05 8.31
CA GLY A 237 4.04 27.04 7.85
C GLY A 237 2.58 27.49 7.69
N LEU A 238 2.22 28.66 8.23
CA LEU A 238 0.84 29.14 8.27
C LEU A 238 0.54 30.15 7.16
N PHE A 239 1.47 31.09 6.90
CA PHE A 239 1.28 32.12 5.88
C PHE A 239 2.18 31.86 4.68
N TRP A 240 1.56 31.55 3.54
CA TRP A 240 2.25 31.29 2.28
C TRP A 240 2.12 32.50 1.35
N SER A 241 3.26 33.02 0.89
CA SER A 241 3.28 34.13 -0.08
C SER A 241 2.95 33.64 -1.50
N GLN A 242 3.06 34.50 -2.51
CA GLN A 242 2.89 34.06 -3.91
C GLN A 242 3.85 32.92 -4.26
N PRO A 243 3.47 31.99 -5.16
CA PRO A 243 4.34 30.91 -5.59
C PRO A 243 5.71 31.43 -6.04
N VAL A 244 6.78 30.82 -5.56
CA VAL A 244 8.16 31.16 -5.96
C VAL A 244 8.51 30.60 -7.34
N ASN A 245 7.80 29.54 -7.76
CA ASN A 245 7.86 28.96 -9.10
C ASN A 245 6.51 28.28 -9.42
N THR A 246 6.18 28.22 -10.71
CA THR A 246 5.05 27.43 -11.23
C THR A 246 5.46 26.76 -12.53
N GLN A 247 5.26 25.45 -12.64
CA GLN A 247 5.53 24.68 -13.86
C GLN A 247 4.30 23.88 -14.29
N VAL A 248 4.23 23.59 -15.59
CA VAL A 248 3.28 22.63 -16.15
C VAL A 248 4.06 21.39 -16.55
N ILE A 249 3.89 20.30 -15.80
CA ILE A 249 4.59 19.04 -16.00
C ILE A 249 3.53 17.93 -16.07
N PRO A 250 3.21 17.43 -17.27
CA PRO A 250 2.30 16.29 -17.38
C PRO A 250 2.94 15.05 -16.73
N MET A 251 2.32 14.52 -15.68
CA MET A 251 2.72 13.27 -15.01
C MET A 251 1.54 12.34 -14.82
N SER A 252 1.80 11.08 -14.48
CA SER A 252 0.81 10.06 -14.06
C SER A 252 -0.12 10.53 -12.93
N GLU A 253 -1.27 9.89 -12.77
CA GLU A 253 -2.25 10.23 -11.74
C GLU A 253 -1.66 10.12 -10.33
N CYS A 254 -0.99 9.00 -10.03
CA CYS A 254 -0.25 8.78 -8.79
C CYS A 254 1.23 9.15 -8.97
N LEU A 255 1.79 9.84 -7.97
CA LEU A 255 3.17 10.31 -7.94
C LEU A 255 3.82 9.95 -6.61
N GLU A 256 5.13 9.78 -6.65
CA GLU A 256 5.95 9.71 -5.44
C GLU A 256 6.16 11.13 -4.92
N VAL A 257 5.95 11.30 -3.62
CA VAL A 257 6.06 12.58 -2.94
C VAL A 257 6.86 12.36 -1.66
N GLY A 258 7.85 13.20 -1.37
CA GLY A 258 8.69 12.91 -0.22
C GLY A 258 9.76 13.93 0.08
N LEU A 259 10.63 13.56 1.01
CA LEU A 259 11.73 14.36 1.55
C LEU A 259 13.02 13.94 0.89
N ILE A 260 13.80 14.91 0.40
CA ILE A 260 15.07 14.65 -0.27
C ILE A 260 16.21 15.37 0.44
N VAL A 261 17.37 14.71 0.47
CA VAL A 261 18.62 15.26 0.99
C VAL A 261 19.74 14.92 0.02
N THR A 262 20.62 15.88 -0.23
CA THR A 262 21.82 15.66 -1.04
C THR A 262 22.94 16.60 -0.63
N ASN A 263 24.17 16.21 -0.96
CA ASN A 263 25.33 17.07 -0.83
C ASN A 263 25.92 17.43 -2.20
N VAL A 264 26.68 18.52 -2.28
CA VAL A 264 27.41 18.89 -3.50
C VAL A 264 28.78 18.21 -3.60
N PRO A 265 29.59 18.09 -2.52
CA PRO A 265 30.83 17.31 -2.54
C PRO A 265 30.54 15.81 -2.45
N TYR A 266 31.13 15.03 -3.36
CA TYR A 266 31.11 13.56 -3.31
C TYR A 266 31.85 13.04 -2.06
N ALA A 267 31.46 11.84 -1.58
CA ALA A 267 32.06 11.13 -0.43
C ALA A 267 31.93 11.85 0.93
N THR A 268 30.75 12.42 1.19
CA THR A 268 30.39 12.97 2.51
C THR A 268 28.99 12.55 2.86
N ASN A 269 28.73 12.40 4.17
CA ASN A 269 27.40 12.08 4.68
C ASN A 269 26.75 13.37 5.14
N VAL A 270 25.47 13.51 4.84
CA VAL A 270 24.65 14.59 5.37
C VAL A 270 23.29 14.05 5.79
N THR A 271 22.86 14.45 6.97
CA THR A 271 21.54 14.21 7.55
C THR A 271 20.79 15.52 7.60
N ALA A 272 19.53 15.51 7.18
CA ALA A 272 18.61 16.60 7.47
C ALA A 272 17.46 16.12 8.34
N SER A 273 17.04 16.98 9.28
CA SER A 273 15.84 16.78 10.08
C SER A 273 14.66 17.54 9.48
N PHE A 274 13.51 16.88 9.42
CA PHE A 274 12.27 17.47 8.95
C PHE A 274 11.16 17.28 9.98
N ASP A 275 10.53 18.37 10.37
CA ASP A 275 9.35 18.36 11.24
C ASP A 275 8.11 18.88 10.48
N HIS A 276 6.93 18.69 11.08
CA HIS A 276 5.63 19.10 10.51
C HIS A 276 5.41 18.64 9.05
N VAL A 277 5.85 17.42 8.74
CA VAL A 277 5.69 16.81 7.42
C VAL A 277 4.24 16.38 7.24
N GLN A 278 3.59 16.89 6.20
CA GLN A 278 2.17 16.62 5.93
C GLN A 278 1.92 16.46 4.44
N THR A 279 1.07 15.50 4.09
CA THR A 279 0.53 15.31 2.74
C THR A 279 -0.98 15.52 2.73
N SER A 280 -1.50 15.99 1.60
CA SER A 280 -2.94 16.11 1.37
C SER A 280 -3.25 15.61 -0.04
N PRO A 281 -4.20 14.66 -0.22
CA PRO A 281 -4.89 13.93 0.85
C PRO A 281 -3.90 13.13 1.75
N PRO A 282 -4.22 12.92 3.03
CA PRO A 282 -3.41 12.08 3.91
C PRO A 282 -3.47 10.63 3.44
N TYR A 283 -2.42 9.87 3.76
CA TYR A 283 -2.41 8.43 3.57
C TYR A 283 -3.46 7.76 4.47
N VAL A 284 -4.08 6.70 3.98
CA VAL A 284 -5.05 5.90 4.74
C VAL A 284 -4.60 4.45 4.63
N PRO A 285 -4.12 3.83 5.72
CA PRO A 285 -3.66 2.44 5.69
C PRO A 285 -4.83 1.50 5.41
N SER A 286 -4.56 0.44 4.66
CA SER A 286 -5.48 -0.68 4.51
C SER A 286 -5.42 -1.57 5.75
N MET A 287 -6.59 -1.96 6.28
CA MET A 287 -6.65 -2.89 7.40
C MET A 287 -6.81 -4.32 6.88
N PRO A 288 -6.27 -5.33 7.59
CA PRO A 288 -6.51 -6.71 7.23
C PRO A 288 -8.02 -6.99 7.30
N ALA A 289 -8.50 -7.78 6.35
CA ALA A 289 -9.87 -8.28 6.44
C ALA A 289 -10.02 -9.06 7.76
N PRO A 290 -11.15 -8.93 8.48
CA PRO A 290 -11.35 -9.69 9.71
C PRO A 290 -11.16 -11.18 9.39
N ILE A 291 -10.28 -11.85 10.14
CA ILE A 291 -10.13 -13.30 10.07
C ILE A 291 -11.51 -13.86 10.38
N ARG A 292 -12.14 -14.45 9.38
CA ARG A 292 -13.28 -15.31 9.62
C ARG A 292 -12.65 -16.62 10.10
N PRO A 293 -12.87 -17.05 11.36
CA PRO A 293 -12.25 -18.27 11.87
C PRO A 293 -12.54 -19.40 10.88
N ASP A 294 -11.48 -20.13 10.52
CA ASP A 294 -11.47 -21.16 9.48
C ASP A 294 -12.80 -21.92 9.42
N VAL A 295 -13.66 -21.48 8.50
CA VAL A 295 -14.46 -22.44 7.78
C VAL A 295 -13.42 -23.08 6.87
N PRO A 296 -13.10 -24.38 7.03
CA PRO A 296 -12.13 -25.04 6.16
C PRO A 296 -12.55 -24.70 4.75
N ASP A 297 -11.60 -24.24 3.91
CA ASP A 297 -11.79 -23.87 2.50
C ASP A 297 -12.90 -24.73 1.89
N SER A 298 -14.12 -24.25 2.04
CA SER A 298 -15.30 -24.82 1.45
C SER A 298 -15.46 -23.92 0.26
N GLU A 299 -15.45 -24.55 -0.90
CA GLU A 299 -15.45 -23.94 -2.23
C GLU A 299 -16.69 -23.03 -2.50
N GLU A 300 -17.34 -22.49 -1.47
CA GLU A 300 -18.65 -21.85 -1.51
C GLU A 300 -18.65 -20.32 -1.40
N ASP A 301 -17.52 -19.65 -1.13
CA ASP A 301 -17.42 -18.18 -1.29
C ASP A 301 -16.65 -17.76 -2.56
N GLN A 302 -16.61 -18.63 -3.58
CA GLN A 302 -16.66 -18.09 -4.94
C GLN A 302 -18.03 -17.45 -5.07
N ALA A 303 -18.10 -16.11 -5.11
CA ALA A 303 -19.30 -15.42 -5.58
C ALA A 303 -19.77 -16.17 -6.84
N LEU A 304 -20.87 -16.90 -6.73
CA LEU A 304 -21.39 -17.80 -7.77
C LEU A 304 -21.57 -16.97 -9.03
N SER A 305 -20.55 -16.91 -9.87
CA SER A 305 -20.46 -15.94 -10.96
C SER A 305 -20.76 -16.68 -12.25
N LEU A 306 -21.81 -16.22 -12.92
CA LEU A 306 -22.27 -16.83 -14.16
C LEU A 306 -21.37 -16.35 -15.31
N VAL A 307 -20.40 -17.17 -15.73
CA VAL A 307 -19.49 -16.79 -16.82
C VAL A 307 -20.17 -17.07 -18.17
N VAL A 308 -20.20 -16.05 -19.04
CA VAL A 308 -20.80 -16.14 -20.38
C VAL A 308 -19.77 -15.77 -21.45
N TYR A 309 -19.53 -16.67 -22.42
CA TYR A 309 -18.54 -16.49 -23.48
C TYR A 309 -19.00 -17.05 -24.84
N PRO A 310 -18.56 -16.46 -25.97
CA PRO A 310 -17.84 -15.20 -26.05
C PRO A 310 -18.75 -14.01 -25.71
N ASN A 311 -18.19 -12.99 -25.06
CA ASN A 311 -18.87 -11.72 -24.82
C ASN A 311 -17.85 -10.59 -25.09
N PRO A 312 -18.01 -9.76 -26.13
CA PRO A 312 -19.17 -9.67 -27.04
C PRO A 312 -19.39 -10.90 -27.95
N THR A 313 -20.63 -11.14 -28.37
CA THR A 313 -21.03 -12.24 -29.28
C THR A 313 -21.67 -11.71 -30.58
N SER A 314 -21.57 -12.47 -31.68
CA SER A 314 -22.34 -12.27 -32.92
C SER A 314 -23.69 -13.01 -32.93
N GLY A 315 -24.05 -13.65 -31.81
CA GLY A 315 -25.35 -14.29 -31.60
C GLY A 315 -25.28 -15.65 -30.90
N GLN A 316 -24.19 -16.42 -31.00
CA GLN A 316 -24.05 -17.67 -30.22
C GLN A 316 -23.18 -17.44 -28.99
N LEU A 317 -23.65 -17.90 -27.82
CA LEU A 317 -22.90 -17.84 -26.57
C LEU A 317 -23.08 -19.11 -25.75
N THR A 318 -22.11 -19.37 -24.88
CA THR A 318 -22.10 -20.46 -23.92
C THR A 318 -22.10 -19.88 -22.52
N VAL A 319 -22.95 -20.44 -21.67
CA VAL A 319 -23.07 -20.13 -20.26
C VAL A 319 -22.38 -21.25 -19.48
N ASN A 320 -21.41 -20.89 -18.64
CA ASN A 320 -20.77 -21.83 -17.72
C ASN A 320 -21.65 -21.99 -16.48
N LEU A 321 -22.09 -23.22 -16.23
CA LEU A 321 -22.95 -23.63 -15.13
C LEU A 321 -22.23 -24.54 -14.14
N SER A 322 -20.90 -24.70 -14.23
CA SER A 322 -20.12 -25.58 -13.35
C SER A 322 -20.37 -25.31 -11.88
N ALA A 323 -20.61 -24.04 -11.52
CA ALA A 323 -20.86 -23.61 -10.15
C ALA A 323 -22.29 -23.91 -9.64
N PHE A 324 -23.18 -24.42 -10.49
CA PHE A 324 -24.60 -24.67 -10.19
C PHE A 324 -25.03 -26.11 -10.50
N LEU A 325 -24.07 -27.04 -10.64
CA LEU A 325 -24.36 -28.45 -10.88
C LEU A 325 -25.27 -29.00 -9.77
N GLU A 326 -26.13 -29.97 -10.12
CA GLU A 326 -27.08 -30.63 -9.20
C GLU A 326 -28.18 -29.73 -8.62
N GLN A 327 -28.25 -28.45 -9.00
CA GLN A 327 -29.31 -27.53 -8.60
C GLN A 327 -30.42 -27.46 -9.65
N GLU A 328 -31.68 -27.30 -9.22
CA GLU A 328 -32.77 -26.98 -10.15
C GLU A 328 -32.72 -25.51 -10.56
N ALA A 329 -32.57 -25.23 -11.86
CA ALA A 329 -32.42 -23.87 -12.35
C ALA A 329 -33.26 -23.51 -13.59
N THR A 330 -33.53 -22.23 -13.73
CA THR A 330 -34.12 -21.60 -14.91
C THR A 330 -33.19 -20.50 -15.43
N LEU A 331 -32.84 -20.57 -16.70
CA LEU A 331 -32.00 -19.61 -17.40
C LEU A 331 -32.87 -18.67 -18.23
N GLU A 332 -32.66 -17.38 -18.09
CA GLU A 332 -33.41 -16.31 -18.75
C GLU A 332 -32.46 -15.34 -19.45
N VAL A 333 -32.88 -14.81 -20.59
CA VAL A 333 -32.23 -13.67 -21.24
C VAL A 333 -33.20 -12.50 -21.22
N LEU A 334 -32.73 -11.35 -20.76
CA LEU A 334 -33.49 -10.12 -20.62
C LEU A 334 -32.94 -9.02 -21.53
N ASP A 335 -33.83 -8.16 -22.02
CA ASP A 335 -33.43 -6.91 -22.67
C ASP A 335 -33.15 -5.79 -21.65
N LEU A 336 -32.79 -4.59 -22.15
CA LEU A 336 -32.56 -3.39 -21.34
C LEU A 336 -33.76 -2.93 -20.51
N ASN A 337 -34.98 -3.31 -20.91
CA ASN A 337 -36.21 -2.95 -20.20
C ASN A 337 -36.58 -4.02 -19.15
N GLY A 338 -35.76 -5.06 -18.98
CA GLY A 338 -36.04 -6.18 -18.08
C GLY A 338 -37.10 -7.15 -18.62
N GLN A 339 -37.44 -7.08 -19.91
CA GLN A 339 -38.36 -8.03 -20.53
C GLN A 339 -37.61 -9.34 -20.83
N VAL A 340 -38.17 -10.47 -20.41
CA VAL A 340 -37.62 -11.80 -20.70
C VAL A 340 -37.84 -12.12 -22.18
N ILE A 341 -36.76 -12.18 -22.95
CA ILE A 341 -36.76 -12.46 -24.39
C ILE A 341 -36.52 -13.94 -24.71
N LEU A 342 -35.92 -14.67 -23.78
CA LEU A 342 -35.72 -16.12 -23.85
C LEU A 342 -35.76 -16.68 -22.43
N GLN A 343 -36.45 -17.80 -22.25
CA GLN A 343 -36.48 -18.52 -20.98
C GLN A 343 -36.34 -20.02 -21.27
N ARG A 344 -35.43 -20.68 -20.56
CA ARG A 344 -35.22 -22.12 -20.62
C ARG A 344 -35.17 -22.67 -19.20
N ARG A 345 -36.06 -23.62 -18.89
CA ARG A 345 -36.00 -24.39 -17.65
C ARG A 345 -34.99 -25.50 -17.84
N LEU A 346 -33.93 -25.51 -17.03
CA LEU A 346 -32.87 -26.50 -17.10
C LEU A 346 -33.20 -27.73 -16.25
N GLY A 347 -34.13 -27.60 -15.28
CA GLY A 347 -34.31 -28.65 -14.27
C GLY A 347 -33.05 -28.77 -13.43
N VAL A 348 -32.73 -29.97 -12.95
CA VAL A 348 -31.46 -30.26 -12.29
C VAL A 348 -30.32 -30.11 -13.29
N ILE A 349 -29.34 -29.25 -13.02
CA ILE A 349 -28.21 -29.01 -13.92
C ILE A 349 -27.28 -30.24 -13.89
N GLU A 350 -27.31 -31.04 -14.97
CA GLU A 350 -26.44 -32.22 -15.16
C GLU A 350 -25.16 -31.90 -15.96
N HIS A 351 -25.09 -30.74 -16.61
CA HIS A 351 -23.98 -30.36 -17.49
C HIS A 351 -23.40 -29.01 -17.10
N SER A 352 -22.07 -28.91 -17.13
CA SER A 352 -21.31 -27.72 -16.75
C SER A 352 -21.41 -26.54 -17.74
N THR A 353 -22.02 -26.75 -18.92
CA THR A 353 -22.17 -25.69 -19.92
C THR A 353 -23.52 -25.78 -20.62
N GLU A 354 -24.09 -24.63 -20.94
CA GLU A 354 -25.33 -24.50 -21.69
C GLU A 354 -25.19 -23.50 -22.84
N ARG A 355 -25.69 -23.85 -24.02
CA ARG A 355 -25.58 -22.98 -25.21
C ARG A 355 -26.86 -22.18 -25.43
N LEU A 356 -26.71 -20.88 -25.65
CA LEU A 356 -27.79 -19.97 -26.04
C LEU A 356 -27.56 -19.40 -27.44
N ASP A 357 -28.65 -19.31 -28.20
CA ASP A 357 -28.68 -18.71 -29.54
C ASP A 357 -29.53 -17.43 -29.51
N LEU A 358 -28.86 -16.31 -29.78
CA LEU A 358 -29.38 -14.95 -29.91
C LEU A 358 -29.23 -14.41 -31.34
N ASN A 359 -28.92 -15.25 -32.34
CA ASN A 359 -28.71 -14.83 -33.74
C ASN A 359 -29.93 -14.09 -34.34
N ALA A 360 -31.13 -14.39 -33.85
CA ALA A 360 -32.38 -13.74 -34.29
C ALA A 360 -32.69 -12.43 -33.54
N ARG A 361 -31.76 -11.91 -32.71
CA ARG A 361 -31.97 -10.74 -31.85
C ARG A 361 -31.19 -9.53 -32.37
N PRO A 362 -31.74 -8.30 -32.26
CA PRO A 362 -31.02 -7.09 -32.64
C PRO A 362 -29.71 -6.94 -31.86
N ALA A 363 -28.70 -6.33 -32.49
CA ALA A 363 -27.49 -5.91 -31.79
C ALA A 363 -27.85 -4.96 -30.64
N GLY A 364 -27.25 -5.17 -29.47
CA GLY A 364 -27.64 -4.47 -28.25
C GLY A 364 -27.12 -5.13 -26.97
N LEU A 365 -27.49 -4.52 -25.84
CA LEU A 365 -27.16 -5.03 -24.50
C LEU A 365 -28.26 -5.95 -24.00
N TYR A 366 -27.85 -7.11 -23.48
CA TYR A 366 -28.73 -8.11 -22.87
C TYR A 366 -28.16 -8.55 -21.52
N PHE A 367 -29.03 -9.13 -20.69
CA PHE A 367 -28.64 -9.73 -19.43
C PHE A 367 -29.03 -11.21 -19.41
N VAL A 368 -28.09 -12.09 -19.12
CA VAL A 368 -28.34 -13.51 -18.89
C VAL A 368 -28.52 -13.70 -17.39
N ARG A 369 -29.68 -14.19 -16.97
CA ARG A 369 -30.04 -14.41 -15.57
C ARG A 369 -30.26 -15.89 -15.31
N LEU A 370 -29.58 -16.45 -14.32
CA LEU A 370 -29.85 -17.78 -13.79
C LEU A 370 -30.64 -17.63 -12.48
N ARG A 371 -31.70 -18.42 -12.32
CA ARG A 371 -32.49 -18.52 -11.09
C ARG A 371 -32.55 -19.96 -10.65
N THR A 372 -32.08 -20.24 -9.44
CA THR A 372 -32.07 -21.57 -8.84
C THR A 372 -33.21 -21.72 -7.83
N SER A 373 -33.59 -22.96 -7.51
CA SER A 373 -34.73 -23.27 -6.63
C SER A 373 -34.53 -22.87 -5.17
N ASP A 374 -33.27 -22.72 -4.74
CA ASP A 374 -32.86 -22.23 -3.42
C ASP A 374 -33.04 -20.71 -3.25
N GLY A 375 -33.42 -20.00 -4.32
CA GLY A 375 -33.63 -18.56 -4.33
C GLY A 375 -32.44 -17.74 -4.86
N THR A 376 -31.30 -18.38 -5.15
CA THR A 376 -30.12 -17.71 -5.70
C THR A 376 -30.43 -17.17 -7.11
N THR A 377 -30.08 -15.90 -7.35
CA THR A 377 -30.27 -15.25 -8.66
C THR A 377 -28.98 -14.57 -9.08
N VAL A 378 -28.42 -15.01 -10.20
CA VAL A 378 -27.16 -14.50 -10.73
C VAL A 378 -27.38 -13.89 -12.10
N VAL A 379 -26.81 -12.72 -12.36
CA VAL A 379 -27.01 -11.97 -13.61
C VAL A 379 -25.68 -11.60 -14.24
N GLN A 380 -25.52 -11.92 -15.52
CA GLN A 380 -24.35 -11.56 -16.31
C GLN A 380 -24.74 -10.67 -17.50
N ARG A 381 -23.98 -9.59 -17.70
CA ARG A 381 -24.15 -8.66 -18.82
C ARG A 381 -23.55 -9.23 -20.10
N VAL A 382 -24.30 -9.23 -21.21
CA VAL A 382 -23.88 -9.72 -22.54
C VAL A 382 -24.10 -8.66 -23.61
N VAL A 383 -23.12 -8.48 -24.50
CA VAL A 383 -23.18 -7.58 -25.65
C VAL A 383 -23.31 -8.40 -26.94
N VAL A 384 -24.40 -8.19 -27.69
CA VAL A 384 -24.60 -8.76 -29.04
C VAL A 384 -24.24 -7.70 -30.09
N ARG A 385 -23.37 -8.05 -31.03
CA ARG A 385 -22.91 -7.16 -32.12
C ARG A 385 -23.58 -7.43 -33.45
#